data_AF-A0A0M9ZD69-F1
#
_entry.id   AF-A0A0M9ZD69-F1
#
_cell.length_a   1.000
_cell.length_b   1.000
_cell.length_c   1.000
_cell.angle_alpha   90.00
_cell.angle_beta   90.00
_cell.angle_gamma   90.00
#
_symmetry.space_group_name_H-M   'P 1'
#
loop_
_entity.id
_entity.type
_entity.pdbx_description
1 polymer ?
#
loop_
_entity_poly.entity_id
_entity_poly.type
_entity_poly.pdbx_seq_one_letter_code
_entity_poly.pdbx_strand_id
1 'polypeptide(L)'
;MTFDGWIAAVGTGSGTRVVVGHWPRSPFGPFSDVMLERADGRRTLIAPTARTARYIAGVYHFDEVRTEPVSVRIGDGTWNVTAGPVDLRFRVGRQGVLGLVLRAVPRPLARRPLWAAVTDVPARLMAGVRTRGSSRPGCRQWYAAVGLWPITAARASFDGTDLGAPAPVVPPVRFGFASAPASPALVRVFSTVERTVP
;
A
#
# COMPACT_ATOMS: atom_id res chain seq x y z
N MET A 1 6.45 16.12 -1.04
CA MET A 1 5.24 15.84 -0.22
C MET A 1 5.48 14.60 0.61
N THR A 2 5.02 14.55 1.87
CA THR A 2 5.27 13.41 2.76
C THR A 2 3.96 12.87 3.33
N PHE A 3 3.81 11.56 3.29
CA PHE A 3 2.69 10.79 3.79
C PHE A 3 3.19 9.89 4.91
N ASP A 4 2.41 9.81 5.98
CA ASP A 4 2.77 9.08 7.18
C ASP A 4 1.63 8.14 7.53
N GLY A 5 1.83 6.85 7.26
CA GLY A 5 0.73 5.88 7.33
C GLY A 5 1.15 4.43 7.19
N TRP A 6 0.21 3.63 6.69
CA TRP A 6 0.33 2.19 6.50
C TRP A 6 -0.04 1.80 5.07
N ILE A 7 0.61 0.77 4.56
CA ILE A 7 0.22 0.09 3.32
C ILE A 7 -0.02 -1.38 3.66
N ALA A 8 -1.20 -1.88 3.35
CA ALA A 8 -1.51 -3.31 3.39
C ALA A 8 -1.55 -3.86 1.97
N ALA A 9 -1.06 -5.08 1.77
CA ALA A 9 -1.19 -5.78 0.50
C ALA A 9 -1.58 -7.24 0.72
N VAL A 10 -2.58 -7.70 -0.04
CA VAL A 10 -3.15 -9.05 0.05
C VAL A 10 -3.44 -9.55 -1.36
N GLY A 11 -3.01 -10.78 -1.68
CA GLY A 11 -3.50 -11.52 -2.83
C GLY A 11 -4.68 -12.41 -2.44
N THR A 12 -5.48 -12.81 -3.41
CA THR A 12 -6.67 -13.66 -3.18
C THR A 12 -6.69 -14.86 -4.12
N GLY A 13 -7.47 -15.89 -3.78
CA GLY A 13 -7.60 -17.11 -4.58
C GLY A 13 -8.16 -16.88 -5.99
N SER A 14 -8.93 -15.80 -6.20
CA SER A 14 -9.38 -15.38 -7.53
C SER A 14 -8.29 -14.76 -8.40
N GLY A 15 -7.07 -14.54 -7.87
CA GLY A 15 -5.98 -13.84 -8.56
C GLY A 15 -6.06 -12.32 -8.46
N THR A 16 -7.07 -11.77 -7.77
CA THR A 16 -7.13 -10.34 -7.46
C THR A 16 -6.14 -9.99 -6.36
N ARG A 17 -5.44 -8.86 -6.53
CA ARG A 17 -4.55 -8.30 -5.52
C ARG A 17 -5.11 -6.97 -5.06
N VAL A 18 -5.22 -6.80 -3.75
CA VAL A 18 -5.77 -5.61 -3.11
C VAL A 18 -4.67 -4.95 -2.29
N VAL A 19 -4.47 -3.66 -2.51
CA VAL A 19 -3.54 -2.82 -1.76
C VAL A 19 -4.32 -1.68 -1.13
N VAL A 20 -4.12 -1.46 0.17
CA VAL A 20 -4.79 -0.41 0.93
C VAL A 20 -3.75 0.58 1.43
N GLY A 21 -3.88 1.84 1.04
CA GLY A 21 -3.18 2.96 1.65
C GLY A 21 -4.02 3.54 2.79
N HIS A 22 -3.46 3.63 4.00
CA HIS A 22 -4.10 4.28 5.14
C HIS A 22 -3.21 5.40 5.67
N TRP A 23 -3.64 6.64 5.49
CA TRP A 23 -2.81 7.84 5.70
C TRP A 23 -3.44 8.79 6.71
N PRO A 24 -3.30 8.55 8.03
CA PRO A 24 -3.78 9.49 9.05
C PRO A 24 -3.11 10.87 8.99
N ARG A 25 -1.93 10.96 8.38
CA ARG A 25 -1.21 12.22 8.19
C ARG A 25 -0.73 12.34 6.75
N SER A 26 -1.25 13.33 6.04
CA SER A 26 -0.89 13.62 4.65
C SER A 26 -1.10 15.11 4.31
N PRO A 27 -0.58 15.59 3.17
CA PRO A 27 -0.84 16.95 2.68
C PRO A 27 -2.32 17.21 2.31
N PHE A 28 -3.14 16.17 2.25
CA PHE A 28 -4.57 16.25 1.92
C PHE A 28 -5.47 16.09 3.15
N GLY A 29 -4.90 16.04 4.37
CA GLY A 29 -5.60 15.57 5.56
C GLY A 29 -5.60 14.04 5.68
N PRO A 30 -6.25 13.47 6.71
CA PRO A 30 -6.35 12.03 6.87
C PRO A 30 -7.21 11.42 5.75
N PHE A 31 -6.74 10.36 5.09
CA PHE A 31 -7.53 9.61 4.12
C PHE A 31 -7.05 8.17 3.99
N SER A 32 -7.86 7.33 3.34
CA SER A 32 -7.45 5.99 2.91
C SER A 32 -7.81 5.79 1.45
N ASP A 33 -7.11 4.91 0.76
CA ASP A 33 -7.33 4.56 -0.65
C ASP A 33 -7.17 3.06 -0.85
N VAL A 34 -7.85 2.53 -1.87
CA VAL A 34 -7.76 1.11 -2.24
C VAL A 34 -7.36 1.01 -3.71
N MET A 35 -6.36 0.19 -3.98
CA MET A 35 -5.91 -0.15 -5.32
C MET A 35 -6.12 -1.65 -5.53
N LEU A 36 -6.75 -2.02 -6.64
CA LEU A 36 -6.96 -3.42 -7.01
C LEU A 36 -6.30 -3.69 -8.34
N GLU A 37 -5.74 -4.89 -8.48
CA GLU A 37 -5.44 -5.46 -9.79
C GLU A 37 -6.06 -6.84 -9.87
N ARG A 38 -7.04 -6.98 -10.76
CA ARG A 38 -7.78 -8.23 -10.97
C ARG A 38 -6.94 -9.25 -11.74
N ALA A 39 -7.42 -10.49 -11.81
CA ALA A 39 -6.75 -11.56 -12.55
C ALA A 39 -6.61 -11.27 -14.06
N ASP A 40 -7.56 -10.53 -14.63
CA ASP A 40 -7.50 -10.03 -16.02
C ASP A 40 -6.46 -8.91 -16.23
N GLY A 41 -5.82 -8.44 -15.15
CA GLY A 41 -4.84 -7.38 -15.16
C GLY A 41 -5.40 -5.97 -15.09
N ARG A 42 -6.72 -5.78 -15.03
CA ARG A 42 -7.34 -4.46 -14.90
C ARG A 42 -7.05 -3.87 -13.52
N ARG A 43 -6.55 -2.64 -13.53
CA ARG A 43 -6.12 -1.88 -12.35
C ARG A 43 -7.15 -0.81 -12.02
N THR A 44 -7.71 -0.87 -10.82
CA THR A 44 -8.72 0.07 -10.35
C THR A 44 -8.20 0.81 -9.11
N LEU A 45 -8.30 2.14 -9.11
CA LEU A 45 -8.11 2.98 -7.93
C LEU A 45 -9.47 3.40 -7.37
N ILE A 46 -9.64 3.30 -6.06
CA ILE A 46 -10.76 3.86 -5.31
C ILE A 46 -10.21 4.83 -4.28
N ALA A 47 -10.61 6.10 -4.36
CA ALA A 47 -10.16 7.14 -3.45
C ALA A 47 -11.33 8.03 -3.00
N PRO A 48 -11.28 8.61 -1.78
CA PRO A 48 -12.45 9.21 -1.14
C PRO A 48 -12.86 10.57 -1.71
N THR A 49 -11.96 11.26 -2.43
CA THR A 49 -12.24 12.56 -3.04
C THR A 49 -11.62 12.65 -4.42
N ALA A 50 -12.18 13.49 -5.28
CA ALA A 50 -11.62 13.76 -6.60
C ALA A 50 -10.19 14.35 -6.53
N ARG A 51 -9.83 15.04 -5.43
CA ARG A 51 -8.48 15.58 -5.20
C ARG A 51 -7.47 14.46 -4.96
N THR A 52 -7.78 13.53 -4.06
CA THR A 52 -6.91 12.38 -3.76
C THR A 52 -6.85 11.41 -4.94
N ALA A 53 -7.98 11.17 -5.62
CA ALA A 53 -8.05 10.32 -6.82
C ALA A 53 -7.12 10.85 -7.93
N ARG A 54 -7.24 12.13 -8.30
CA ARG A 54 -6.37 12.76 -9.31
C ARG A 54 -4.90 12.75 -8.91
N TYR A 55 -4.61 12.99 -7.63
CA TYR A 55 -3.22 12.94 -7.15
C TYR A 55 -2.62 11.55 -7.34
N ILE A 56 -3.28 10.51 -6.83
CA ILE A 56 -2.79 9.13 -6.86
C ILE A 56 -2.71 8.61 -8.31
N ALA A 57 -3.71 8.91 -9.15
CA ALA A 57 -3.68 8.59 -10.58
C ALA A 57 -2.57 9.34 -11.35
N GLY A 58 -2.15 10.52 -10.87
CA GLY A 58 -0.98 11.23 -11.38
C GLY A 58 0.36 10.65 -10.89
N VAL A 59 0.34 9.68 -9.96
CA VAL A 59 1.51 9.03 -9.37
C VAL A 59 1.64 7.58 -9.85
N TYR A 60 0.53 6.90 -10.15
CA TYR A 60 0.46 5.50 -10.58
C TYR A 60 -0.31 5.34 -11.90
N HIS A 61 -0.44 4.10 -12.38
CA HIS A 61 -1.19 3.76 -13.60
C HIS A 61 -2.39 2.90 -13.25
N PHE A 62 -3.58 3.38 -13.62
CA PHE A 62 -4.84 2.67 -13.44
C PHE A 62 -5.63 2.72 -14.74
N ASP A 63 -6.37 1.65 -14.99
CA ASP A 63 -7.31 1.54 -16.10
C ASP A 63 -8.68 2.14 -15.72
N GLU A 64 -8.96 2.20 -14.41
CA GLU A 64 -10.19 2.76 -13.86
C GLU A 64 -9.91 3.53 -12.56
N VAL A 65 -10.56 4.68 -12.39
CA VAL A 65 -10.48 5.49 -11.16
C VAL A 65 -11.88 5.81 -10.69
N ARG A 66 -12.21 5.38 -9.47
CA ARG A 66 -13.48 5.65 -8.80
C ARG A 66 -13.27 6.61 -7.63
N THR A 67 -14.20 7.56 -7.50
CA THR A 67 -14.25 8.46 -6.35
C THR A 67 -15.40 8.04 -5.46
N GLU A 68 -15.10 7.24 -4.43
CA GLU A 68 -16.10 6.64 -3.53
C GLU A 68 -15.57 6.66 -2.09
N PRO A 69 -16.45 6.71 -1.07
CA PRO A 69 -16.02 6.70 0.33
C PRO A 69 -15.13 5.50 0.65
N VAL A 70 -14.01 5.77 1.33
CA VAL A 70 -13.09 4.74 1.82
C VAL A 70 -13.01 4.85 3.34
N SER A 71 -13.37 3.78 4.04
CA SER A 71 -13.35 3.69 5.49
C SER A 71 -12.40 2.58 5.94
N VAL A 72 -11.62 2.86 6.98
CA VAL A 72 -10.73 1.89 7.62
C VAL A 72 -11.01 1.91 9.11
N ARG A 73 -11.43 0.77 9.66
CA ARG A 73 -11.64 0.55 11.11
C ARG A 73 -10.64 -0.47 11.61
N ILE A 74 -9.94 -0.12 12.69
CA ILE A 74 -8.87 -0.94 13.27
C ILE A 74 -9.26 -1.29 14.71
N GLY A 75 -9.28 -2.58 15.04
CA GLY A 75 -9.58 -3.09 16.38
C GLY A 75 -9.09 -4.52 16.57
N ASP A 76 -8.53 -4.85 17.73
CA ASP A 76 -8.08 -6.20 18.11
C ASP A 76 -7.15 -6.88 17.09
N GLY A 77 -6.25 -6.10 16.48
CA GLY A 77 -5.33 -6.57 15.44
C GLY A 77 -6.01 -6.87 14.10
N THR A 78 -7.27 -6.46 13.94
CA THR A 78 -8.09 -6.64 12.74
C THR A 78 -8.33 -5.29 12.08
N TRP A 79 -8.20 -5.28 10.75
CA TRP A 79 -8.50 -4.15 9.89
C TRP A 79 -9.73 -4.48 9.07
N ASN A 80 -10.70 -3.58 9.06
CA ASN A 80 -11.89 -3.67 8.22
C ASN A 80 -11.87 -2.44 7.30
N VAL A 81 -11.87 -2.70 5.99
CA VAL A 81 -11.73 -1.70 4.94
C VAL A 81 -12.93 -1.82 4.04
N THR A 82 -13.67 -0.72 3.87
CA THR A 82 -14.77 -0.63 2.92
C THR A 82 -14.49 0.50 1.94
N ALA A 83 -14.58 0.21 0.64
CA ALA A 83 -14.28 1.16 -0.42
C ALA A 83 -15.17 0.87 -1.62
N GLY A 84 -16.36 1.47 -1.65
CA GLY A 84 -17.32 1.23 -2.74
C GLY A 84 -17.64 -0.27 -2.91
N PRO A 85 -17.29 -0.88 -4.05
CA PRO A 85 -17.52 -2.31 -4.30
C PRO A 85 -16.62 -3.25 -3.47
N VAL A 86 -15.61 -2.73 -2.77
CA VAL A 86 -14.65 -3.53 -2.01
C VAL A 86 -15.04 -3.60 -0.54
N ASP A 87 -15.12 -4.83 -0.02
CA ASP A 87 -15.01 -5.11 1.42
C ASP A 87 -13.76 -5.97 1.64
N LEU A 88 -12.87 -5.53 2.52
CA LEU A 88 -11.67 -6.26 2.89
C LEU A 88 -11.52 -6.26 4.41
N ARG A 89 -11.47 -7.46 4.98
CA ARG A 89 -11.13 -7.69 6.39
C ARG A 89 -9.86 -8.50 6.49
N PHE A 90 -8.90 -8.05 7.28
CA PHE A 90 -7.68 -8.82 7.52
C PHE A 90 -7.18 -8.73 8.96
N ARG A 91 -6.49 -9.78 9.40
CA ARG A 91 -5.86 -9.87 10.72
C ARG A 91 -4.35 -9.78 10.58
N VAL A 92 -3.76 -8.95 11.43
CA VAL A 92 -2.33 -8.69 11.48
C VAL A 92 -1.70 -9.58 12.54
N GLY A 93 -0.66 -10.32 12.16
CA GLY A 93 0.10 -11.18 13.05
C GLY A 93 1.13 -10.42 13.88
N ARG A 94 1.94 -11.16 14.63
CA ARG A 94 3.04 -10.58 15.41
C ARG A 94 4.17 -10.13 14.49
N GLN A 95 4.86 -9.08 14.91
CA GLN A 95 6.06 -8.57 14.24
C GLN A 95 7.16 -9.63 14.24
N GLY A 96 7.69 -9.97 13.06
CA GLY A 96 8.91 -10.77 12.94
C GLY A 96 10.16 -9.94 13.21
N VAL A 97 11.34 -10.58 13.21
CA VAL A 97 12.65 -9.94 13.47
C VAL A 97 12.86 -8.73 12.56
N LEU A 98 12.59 -8.85 11.26
CA LEU A 98 12.70 -7.74 10.31
C LEU A 98 11.80 -6.56 10.69
N GLY A 99 10.58 -6.83 11.13
CA GLY A 99 9.66 -5.79 11.58
C GLY A 99 10.13 -5.08 12.85
N LEU A 100 10.84 -5.77 13.75
CA LEU A 100 11.46 -5.19 14.94
C LEU A 100 12.65 -4.29 14.59
N VAL A 101 13.52 -4.74 13.69
CA VAL A 101 14.66 -3.94 13.19
C VAL A 101 14.17 -2.65 12.52
N LEU A 102 13.16 -2.74 11.66
CA LEU A 102 12.57 -1.56 11.02
C LEU A 102 11.95 -0.59 12.03
N ARG A 103 11.44 -1.11 13.16
CA ARG A 103 10.86 -0.29 14.23
C ARG A 103 11.91 0.41 15.09
N ALA A 104 13.14 -0.10 15.13
CA ALA A 104 14.24 0.53 15.84
C ALA A 104 14.71 1.84 15.19
N VAL A 105 14.27 2.12 13.96
CA VAL A 105 14.61 3.34 13.22
C VAL A 105 13.98 4.58 13.87
N PRO A 106 14.78 5.53 14.36
CA PRO A 106 14.25 6.78 14.90
C PRO A 106 13.44 7.56 13.86
N ARG A 107 12.26 8.04 14.26
CA ARG A 107 11.33 8.79 13.37
C ARG A 107 11.98 9.97 12.61
N PRO A 108 12.90 10.77 13.18
CA PRO A 108 13.55 11.85 12.44
C PRO A 108 14.40 11.35 11.28
N LEU A 109 15.02 10.17 11.42
CA LEU A 109 15.83 9.54 10.37
C LEU A 109 14.94 8.92 9.30
N ALA A 110 13.85 8.25 9.69
CA ALA A 110 12.91 7.65 8.75
C ALA A 110 12.23 8.65 7.79
N ARG A 111 12.17 9.93 8.17
CA ARG A 111 11.64 11.01 7.34
C ARG A 111 12.65 11.58 6.34
N ARG A 112 13.93 11.23 6.45
CA ARG A 112 14.96 11.71 5.52
C ARG A 112 14.97 10.84 4.26
N PRO A 113 14.98 11.43 3.04
CA PRO A 113 15.07 10.68 1.79
C PRO A 113 16.29 9.75 1.71
N LEU A 114 17.39 10.11 2.40
CA LEU A 114 18.59 9.28 2.56
C LEU A 114 18.31 7.94 3.25
N TRP A 115 17.39 7.90 4.22
CA TRP A 115 17.04 6.65 4.89
C TRP A 115 16.34 5.68 3.95
N ALA A 116 15.46 6.18 3.08
CA ALA A 116 14.81 5.36 2.06
C ALA A 116 15.81 4.75 1.06
N ALA A 117 16.95 5.42 0.81
CA ALA A 117 18.05 4.87 0.01
C ALA A 117 18.84 3.79 0.75
N VAL A 118 19.06 3.95 2.07
CA VAL A 118 19.74 2.96 2.92
C VAL A 118 18.90 1.69 3.10
N THR A 119 17.58 1.81 3.20
CA THR A 119 16.68 0.64 3.32
C THR A 119 16.40 -0.09 2.01
N ASP A 120 16.73 0.50 0.85
CA ASP A 120 16.44 -0.06 -0.48
C ASP A 120 17.20 -1.37 -0.75
N VAL A 121 18.45 -1.44 -0.29
CA VAL A 121 19.30 -2.63 -0.45
C VAL A 121 18.77 -3.83 0.37
N PRO A 122 18.55 -3.72 1.69
CA PRO A 122 17.99 -4.83 2.47
C PRO A 122 16.53 -5.15 2.11
N ALA A 123 15.70 -4.17 1.71
CA ALA A 123 14.33 -4.42 1.30
C ALA A 123 14.23 -5.19 -0.04
N ARG A 124 15.13 -4.90 -0.99
CA ARG A 124 15.24 -5.67 -2.24
C ARG A 124 15.74 -7.09 -1.97
N LEU A 125 16.76 -7.24 -1.12
CA LEU A 125 17.39 -8.53 -0.82
C LEU A 125 16.49 -9.45 0.02
N MET A 126 15.73 -8.92 0.99
CA MET A 126 14.95 -9.75 1.92
C MET A 126 13.47 -9.88 1.57
N ALA A 127 12.89 -8.93 0.84
CA ALA A 127 11.45 -8.89 0.58
C ALA A 127 11.08 -8.65 -0.90
N GLY A 128 12.07 -8.45 -1.79
CA GLY A 128 11.83 -8.15 -3.21
C GLY A 128 11.18 -6.77 -3.45
N VAL A 129 11.18 -5.89 -2.44
CA VAL A 129 10.49 -4.60 -2.50
C VAL A 129 11.47 -3.50 -2.90
N ARG A 130 11.07 -2.65 -3.86
CA ARG A 130 11.81 -1.43 -4.21
C ARG A 130 11.33 -0.28 -3.31
N THR A 131 12.23 0.30 -2.52
CA THR A 131 11.88 1.44 -1.64
C THR A 131 12.11 2.79 -2.32
N ARG A 132 12.75 2.80 -3.49
CA ARG A 132 12.92 3.98 -4.34
C ARG A 132 12.61 3.67 -5.78
N GLY A 133 11.95 4.61 -6.45
CA GLY A 133 11.72 4.53 -7.88
C GLY A 133 10.87 5.67 -8.41
N SER A 134 10.48 5.50 -9.66
CA SER A 134 9.64 6.42 -10.40
C SER A 134 8.60 5.60 -11.14
N SER A 135 7.34 5.94 -10.96
CA SER A 135 6.23 5.35 -11.73
C SER A 135 5.90 6.17 -12.99
N ARG A 136 6.29 7.45 -13.03
CA ARG A 136 6.00 8.39 -14.12
C ARG A 136 7.15 9.41 -14.27
N PRO A 137 7.46 9.89 -15.49
CA PRO A 137 8.44 10.96 -15.71
C PRO A 137 8.17 12.17 -14.80
N GLY A 138 9.21 12.73 -14.20
CA GLY A 138 9.10 13.87 -13.27
C GLY A 138 8.54 13.53 -11.88
N CYS A 139 8.19 12.27 -11.61
CA CYS A 139 7.72 11.81 -10.29
C CYS A 139 8.74 10.87 -9.65
N ARG A 140 9.32 11.28 -8.52
CA ARG A 140 10.24 10.46 -7.72
C ARG A 140 9.57 10.13 -6.40
N GLN A 141 9.69 8.87 -5.99
CA GLN A 141 9.02 8.36 -4.81
C GLN A 141 9.99 7.55 -3.96
N TRP A 142 9.82 7.69 -2.65
CA TRP A 142 10.59 7.00 -1.63
C TRP A 142 9.67 6.46 -0.56
N TYR A 143 9.90 5.22 -0.17
CA TYR A 143 9.25 4.57 0.95
C TYR A 143 10.27 4.26 2.02
N ALA A 144 10.11 4.84 3.20
CA ALA A 144 10.84 4.41 4.39
C ALA A 144 9.93 3.50 5.21
N ALA A 145 10.10 2.19 5.05
CA ALA A 145 9.44 1.22 5.91
C ALA A 145 10.03 1.31 7.33
N VAL A 146 9.15 1.39 8.33
CA VAL A 146 9.51 1.48 9.77
C VAL A 146 8.76 0.44 10.61
N GLY A 147 8.14 -0.52 9.95
CA GLY A 147 7.46 -1.64 10.58
C GLY A 147 6.86 -2.55 9.53
N LEU A 148 6.85 -3.85 9.82
CA LEU A 148 6.33 -4.89 8.95
C LEU A 148 5.63 -5.93 9.83
N TRP A 149 4.40 -6.27 9.47
CA TRP A 149 3.63 -7.31 10.11
C TRP A 149 3.04 -8.23 9.04
N PRO A 150 3.08 -9.57 9.22
CA PRO A 150 2.40 -10.48 8.32
C PRO A 150 0.89 -10.32 8.45
N ILE A 151 0.17 -10.48 7.35
CA ILE A 151 -1.28 -10.65 7.36
C ILE A 151 -1.56 -12.15 7.43
N THR A 152 -2.12 -12.61 8.55
CA THR A 152 -2.29 -14.04 8.85
C THR A 152 -3.63 -14.60 8.42
N ALA A 153 -4.61 -13.72 8.20
CA ALA A 153 -5.92 -14.06 7.68
C ALA A 153 -6.48 -12.86 6.93
N ALA A 154 -7.19 -13.11 5.84
CA ALA A 154 -7.95 -12.09 5.13
C ALA A 154 -9.24 -12.68 4.53
N ARG A 155 -10.22 -11.81 4.32
CA ARG A 155 -11.41 -12.06 3.51
C ARG A 155 -11.63 -10.81 2.68
N ALA A 156 -11.88 -10.97 1.40
CA ALA A 156 -12.07 -9.87 0.50
C ALA A 156 -13.22 -10.18 -0.46
N SER A 157 -14.05 -9.18 -0.73
CA SER A 157 -15.06 -9.24 -1.77
C SER A 157 -14.98 -8.03 -2.68
N PHE A 158 -15.44 -8.20 -3.91
CA PHE A 158 -15.56 -7.15 -4.92
C PHE A 158 -16.92 -7.27 -5.59
N ASP A 159 -17.72 -6.20 -5.60
CA ASP A 159 -19.10 -6.19 -6.10
C ASP A 159 -19.93 -7.34 -5.47
N GLY A 160 -19.75 -7.56 -4.16
CA GLY A 160 -20.41 -8.64 -3.41
C GLY A 160 -19.90 -10.05 -3.70
N THR A 161 -18.97 -10.22 -4.65
CA THR A 161 -18.40 -11.53 -4.99
C THR A 161 -17.16 -11.81 -4.13
N ASP A 162 -17.14 -12.96 -3.45
CA ASP A 162 -15.98 -13.41 -2.66
C ASP A 162 -14.75 -13.63 -3.57
N LEU A 163 -13.62 -13.06 -3.18
CA LEU A 163 -12.37 -13.12 -3.95
C LEU A 163 -11.53 -14.38 -3.63
N GLY A 164 -12.04 -15.30 -2.81
CA GLY A 164 -11.39 -16.52 -2.40
C GLY A 164 -10.46 -16.35 -1.19
N ALA A 165 -9.83 -17.45 -0.81
CA ALA A 165 -8.90 -17.51 0.32
C ALA A 165 -7.70 -16.55 0.13
N PRO A 166 -7.07 -16.07 1.22
CA PRO A 166 -5.83 -15.30 1.13
C PRO A 166 -4.76 -16.06 0.35
N ALA A 167 -4.09 -15.36 -0.56
CA ALA A 167 -3.03 -15.89 -1.40
C ALA A 167 -1.84 -14.92 -1.45
N PRO A 168 -0.67 -15.37 -1.91
CA PRO A 168 0.45 -14.49 -2.21
C PRO A 168 0.07 -13.37 -3.20
N VAL A 169 0.71 -12.21 -3.09
CA VAL A 169 0.62 -11.08 -4.02
C VAL A 169 1.47 -11.39 -5.26
N VAL A 170 1.07 -12.42 -6.01
CA VAL A 170 1.79 -12.92 -7.19
C VAL A 170 0.80 -13.05 -8.37
N PRO A 171 1.13 -12.51 -9.56
CA PRO A 171 2.32 -11.70 -9.86
C PRO A 171 2.29 -10.35 -9.12
N PRO A 172 3.45 -9.67 -8.98
CA PRO A 172 3.51 -8.35 -8.37
C PRO A 172 2.49 -7.39 -9.00
N VAL A 173 1.95 -6.47 -8.20
CA VAL A 173 1.06 -5.41 -8.70
C VAL A 173 1.80 -4.48 -9.67
N ARG A 174 1.09 -4.00 -10.70
CA ARG A 174 1.63 -3.27 -11.85
C ARG A 174 1.08 -1.84 -12.00
N PHE A 175 0.53 -1.27 -10.92
CA PHE A 175 0.13 0.15 -10.92
C PHE A 175 1.28 1.11 -10.53
N GLY A 176 2.42 0.62 -10.00
CA GLY A 176 3.55 1.48 -9.60
C GLY A 176 4.91 0.79 -9.54
N PHE A 177 5.94 1.52 -9.10
CA PHE A 177 7.32 1.00 -9.01
C PHE A 177 7.58 0.13 -7.77
N ALA A 178 6.80 0.32 -6.69
CA ALA A 178 6.94 -0.41 -5.45
C ALA A 178 6.06 -1.66 -5.52
N SER A 179 6.71 -2.82 -5.68
CA SER A 179 6.05 -4.09 -5.52
C SER A 179 5.84 -4.34 -4.02
N ALA A 180 4.60 -4.53 -3.60
CA ALA A 180 4.32 -5.10 -2.29
C ALA A 180 5.05 -6.45 -2.12
N PRO A 181 5.41 -6.86 -0.90
CA PRO A 181 5.98 -8.19 -0.67
C PRO A 181 5.06 -9.27 -1.23
N ALA A 182 5.63 -10.36 -1.76
CA ALA A 182 4.84 -11.49 -2.26
C ALA A 182 3.98 -12.13 -1.15
N SER A 183 4.46 -12.11 0.10
CA SER A 183 3.65 -12.52 1.25
C SER A 183 2.73 -11.38 1.70
N PRO A 184 1.43 -11.64 1.95
CA PRO A 184 0.51 -10.64 2.46
C PRO A 184 1.03 -9.98 3.74
N ALA A 185 1.07 -8.65 3.75
CA ALA A 185 1.69 -7.89 4.82
C ALA A 185 1.09 -6.50 5.00
N LEU A 186 1.18 -6.00 6.23
CA LEU A 186 0.95 -4.62 6.61
C LEU A 186 2.30 -3.96 6.89
N VAL A 187 2.55 -2.82 6.27
CA VAL A 187 3.80 -2.07 6.40
C VAL A 187 3.49 -0.70 6.99
N ARG A 188 4.20 -0.30 8.05
CA ARG A 188 4.23 1.08 8.51
C ARG A 188 5.26 1.83 7.67
N VAL A 189 4.87 2.92 7.05
CA VAL A 189 5.72 3.60 6.07
C VAL A 189 5.61 5.11 6.15
N PHE A 190 6.74 5.79 5.89
CA PHE A 190 6.75 7.17 5.42
C PHE A 190 6.95 7.16 3.91
N SER A 191 6.01 7.75 3.17
CA SER A 191 6.14 7.93 1.73
C SER A 191 6.48 9.39 1.42
N THR A 192 7.57 9.62 0.70
CA THR A 192 7.91 10.93 0.16
C THR A 192 7.72 10.90 -1.35
N VAL A 193 6.99 11.88 -1.86
CA VAL A 193 6.75 12.06 -3.29
C VAL A 193 7.25 13.43 -3.70
N GLU A 194 8.26 13.46 -4.57
CA GLU A 194 8.72 14.65 -5.25
C GLU A 194 8.17 14.66 -6.67
N ARG A 195 7.55 15.76 -7.06
CA ARG A 195 7.09 15.99 -8.42
C ARG A 195 7.73 17.27 -8.91
N THR A 196 8.49 17.18 -10.00
CA THR A 196 8.89 18.35 -10.75
C THR A 196 7.69 18.75 -11.61
N VAL A 197 7.15 19.94 -11.39
CA VAL A 197 6.15 20.51 -12.30
C VAL A 197 6.94 20.98 -13.53
N PRO A 198 6.51 20.67 -14.77
CA PRO A 198 7.05 21.33 -15.94
C PRO A 198 6.75 22.84 -15.92
#